data_AF-A0A1J5NF59-F1
#
_entry.id   AF-A0A1J5NF59-F1
#
_cell.length_a   1.000
_cell.length_b   1.000
_cell.length_c   1.000
_cell.angle_alpha   90.00
_cell.angle_beta   90.00
_cell.angle_gamma   90.00
#
_symmetry.space_group_name_H-M   'P 1'
#
loop_
_entity.id
_entity.type
_entity.pdbx_description
1 polymer ?
#
loop_
_entity_poly.entity_id
_entity_poly.type
_entity_poly.pdbx_seq_one_letter_code
_entity_poly.pdbx_strand_id
1 'polypeptide(L)'
;MDQIERIRKRQLGIALGVGIPYFAFVIGVFLLVYLAGEWVTGTSILGFPLHYWLVAVAIYPITWALFIWYVGKANEIEDEIAETIETPEPMDTMNTMEAREGA
;
A
#
# COMPACT_ATOMS: atom_id res chain seq x y z
N MET A 1 -19.04 1.81 -16.81
CA MET A 1 -18.27 1.21 -15.69
C MET A 1 -17.37 2.32 -15.17
N ASP A 2 -17.81 3.01 -14.12
CA ASP A 2 -17.20 4.25 -13.64
C ASP A 2 -15.72 4.04 -13.31
N GLN A 3 -14.86 4.94 -13.79
CA GLN A 3 -13.41 4.88 -13.59
C GLN A 3 -13.05 4.75 -12.10
N ILE A 4 -13.85 5.38 -11.24
CA ILE A 4 -13.78 5.28 -9.77
C ILE A 4 -13.86 3.83 -9.28
N GLU A 5 -14.68 2.98 -9.91
CA GLU A 5 -14.82 1.58 -9.50
C GLU A 5 -13.59 0.72 -9.90
N ARG A 6 -12.95 1.03 -11.04
CA ARG A 6 -11.66 0.39 -11.40
C ARG A 6 -10.56 0.78 -10.43
N ILE A 7 -10.48 2.06 -10.06
CA ILE A 7 -9.52 2.58 -9.07
C ILE A 7 -9.69 1.83 -7.75
N ARG A 8 -10.94 1.77 -7.25
CA ARG A 8 -11.25 1.10 -6.00
C ARG A 8 -10.89 -0.39 -6.02
N LYS A 9 -11.13 -1.09 -7.14
CA LYS A 9 -10.74 -2.51 -7.29
C LYS A 9 -9.22 -2.71 -7.33
N ARG A 10 -8.46 -1.81 -7.96
CA ARG A 10 -6.99 -1.90 -8.04
C ARG A 10 -6.34 -1.58 -6.69
N GLN A 11 -6.81 -0.53 -6.01
CA GLN A 11 -6.40 -0.20 -4.63
C GLN A 11 -6.77 -1.33 -3.65
N LEU A 12 -7.97 -1.90 -3.77
CA LEU A 12 -8.41 -3.03 -2.94
C LEU A 12 -7.56 -4.28 -3.19
N GLY A 13 -7.23 -4.59 -4.45
CA GLY A 13 -6.38 -5.72 -4.80
C GLY A 13 -4.99 -5.64 -4.16
N ILE A 14 -4.41 -4.44 -4.11
CA ILE A 14 -3.11 -4.20 -3.47
C ILE A 14 -3.24 -4.27 -1.95
N ALA A 15 -4.30 -3.66 -1.38
CA ALA A 15 -4.57 -3.74 0.05
C ALA A 15 -4.73 -5.20 0.52
N LEU A 16 -5.45 -6.04 -0.23
CA LEU A 16 -5.57 -7.46 0.07
C LEU A 16 -4.26 -8.23 -0.17
N GLY A 17 -3.55 -7.94 -1.27
CA GLY A 17 -2.29 -8.61 -1.61
C GLY A 17 -1.19 -8.41 -0.58
N VAL A 18 -1.20 -7.27 0.13
CA VAL A 18 -0.22 -6.93 1.18
C VAL A 18 -0.76 -7.24 2.57
N GLY A 19 -2.05 -6.97 2.78
CA GLY A 19 -2.72 -7.17 4.06
C GLY A 19 -2.78 -8.65 4.45
N ILE A 20 -3.16 -9.55 3.53
CA ILE A 20 -3.28 -10.98 3.84
C ILE A 20 -1.94 -11.58 4.32
N PRO A 21 -0.81 -11.43 3.60
CA PRO A 21 0.48 -11.94 4.08
C PRO A 21 0.92 -11.31 5.40
N TYR A 22 0.69 -10.02 5.59
CA TYR A 22 1.03 -9.34 6.84
C TYR A 22 0.21 -9.86 8.02
N PHE A 23 -1.10 -10.02 7.86
CA PHE A 23 -1.95 -10.62 8.89
C PHE A 23 -1.53 -12.05 9.21
N ALA A 24 -1.23 -12.86 8.20
CA ALA A 24 -0.71 -14.21 8.40
C ALA A 24 0.63 -14.19 9.17
N PHE A 25 1.52 -13.25 8.85
CA PHE A 25 2.79 -13.05 9.56
C PHE A 25 2.56 -12.69 11.03
N VAL A 26 1.72 -11.71 11.32
CA VAL A 26 1.41 -11.28 12.70
C VAL A 26 0.83 -12.44 13.50
N ILE A 27 -0.15 -13.15 12.95
CA ILE A 27 -0.73 -14.34 13.59
C ILE A 27 0.34 -15.40 13.83
N GLY A 28 1.22 -15.63 12.86
CA GLY A 28 2.34 -16.57 12.98
C GLY A 28 3.30 -16.20 14.11
N VAL A 29 3.65 -14.92 14.25
CA VAL A 29 4.49 -14.43 15.36
C VAL A 29 3.79 -14.64 16.71
N PHE A 30 2.50 -14.33 16.81
CA PHE A 30 1.72 -14.57 18.03
C PHE A 30 1.67 -16.07 18.38
N LEU A 31 1.44 -16.94 17.40
CA LEU A 31 1.46 -18.39 17.61
C LEU A 31 2.83 -18.87 18.07
N LEU A 32 3.91 -18.37 17.46
CA LEU A 32 5.27 -18.72 17.83
C LEU A 32 5.57 -18.34 19.29
N VAL A 33 5.20 -17.12 19.69
CA VAL A 33 5.34 -16.67 21.08
C VAL A 33 4.50 -17.51 22.04
N TYR A 34 3.26 -17.84 21.64
CA TYR A 34 2.36 -18.67 22.45
C TYR A 34 2.93 -20.07 22.66
N LEU A 35 3.43 -20.71 21.58
CA LEU A 35 3.97 -22.07 21.63
C LEU A 35 5.33 -22.13 22.34
N ALA A 36 6.17 -21.11 22.17
CA ALA A 36 7.46 -20.97 22.83
C ALA A 36 7.36 -20.29 24.22
N GLY A 37 6.15 -20.22 24.78
CA GLY A 37 5.80 -19.41 25.95
C GLY A 37 6.76 -19.57 27.13
N GLU A 38 7.14 -20.79 27.51
CA GLU A 38 8.07 -21.03 28.64
C GLU A 38 9.46 -20.40 28.40
N TRP A 39 9.99 -20.49 27.19
CA TRP A 39 11.31 -19.94 26.84
C TRP A 39 11.30 -18.42 26.72
N VAL A 40 10.25 -17.88 26.10
CA VAL A 40 10.14 -16.45 25.79
C VAL A 40 9.68 -15.64 27.00
N THR A 41 8.91 -16.23 27.93
CA THR A 41 8.54 -15.58 29.20
C THR A 41 9.61 -15.76 30.28
N GLY A 42 10.40 -16.85 30.25
CA GLY A 42 11.52 -17.05 31.17
C GLY A 42 12.73 -16.16 30.90
N THR A 43 12.89 -15.68 29.66
CA THR A 43 14.01 -14.82 29.27
C THR A 43 13.60 -13.35 29.38
N SER A 44 14.24 -12.62 30.31
CA SER A 44 14.03 -11.18 30.52
C SER A 44 15.23 -10.40 30.01
N ILE A 45 15.01 -9.43 29.12
CA ILE A 45 16.03 -8.47 28.67
C ILE A 45 15.66 -7.10 29.24
N LEU A 46 16.57 -6.51 30.01
CA LEU A 46 16.38 -5.19 30.66
C LEU A 46 15.11 -5.12 31.54
N GLY A 47 14.70 -6.23 32.15
CA GLY A 47 13.51 -6.32 32.98
C GLY A 47 12.19 -6.50 32.21
N PHE A 48 12.25 -6.58 30.87
CA PHE A 48 11.09 -6.88 30.04
C PHE A 48 11.18 -8.30 29.44
N PRO A 49 10.07 -9.06 29.44
CA PRO A 49 10.01 -10.35 28.77
C PRO A 49 10.38 -10.26 27.27
N LEU A 50 11.05 -11.29 26.77
CA LEU A 50 11.57 -11.33 25.39
C LEU A 50 10.48 -11.13 24.32
N HIS A 51 9.24 -11.53 24.57
CA HIS A 51 8.16 -11.35 23.60
C HIS A 51 7.85 -9.88 23.28
N TYR A 52 8.03 -8.97 24.25
CA TYR A 52 7.86 -7.53 24.00
C TYR A 52 8.92 -7.00 23.03
N TRP A 53 10.16 -7.46 23.17
CA TRP A 53 11.24 -7.15 22.23
C TRP A 53 10.97 -7.71 20.84
N LEU A 54 10.39 -8.91 20.77
CA LEU A 54 10.05 -9.57 19.51
C LEU A 54 8.98 -8.76 18.75
N VAL A 55 7.96 -8.26 19.45
CA VAL A 55 6.97 -7.35 18.84
C VAL A 55 7.61 -6.01 18.46
N ALA A 56 8.41 -5.41 19.35
CA ALA A 56 9.00 -4.09 19.13
C ALA A 56 10.01 -4.07 17.97
N VAL A 57 10.79 -5.14 17.80
CA VAL A 57 11.87 -5.20 16.80
C VAL A 57 11.47 -5.95 15.54
N ALA A 58 10.58 -6.95 15.62
CA ALA A 58 10.14 -7.67 14.43
C ALA A 58 8.88 -7.03 13.85
N ILE A 59 7.82 -6.88 14.64
CA ILE A 59 6.52 -6.41 14.10
C ILE A 59 6.61 -4.94 13.72
N TYR A 60 7.01 -4.08 14.66
CA TYR A 60 6.92 -2.62 14.45
C TYR A 60 7.66 -2.10 13.21
N PRO A 61 8.95 -2.40 12.97
CA PRO A 61 9.63 -1.92 11.76
C PRO A 61 9.13 -2.58 10.48
N ILE A 62 8.67 -3.84 10.53
CA ILE A 62 8.04 -4.49 9.37
C ILE A 62 6.74 -3.76 9.01
N THR A 63 5.90 -3.45 10.00
CA THR A 63 4.68 -2.66 9.78
C THR A 63 5.00 -1.31 9.18
N TRP A 64 6.03 -0.63 9.68
CA TRP A 64 6.46 0.68 9.18
C TRP A 64 6.95 0.62 7.74
N ALA A 65 7.80 -0.36 7.42
CA ALA A 65 8.30 -0.57 6.06
C ALA A 65 7.17 -0.89 5.07
N LEU A 66 6.23 -1.77 5.48
CA LEU A 66 5.05 -2.09 4.67
C LEU A 66 4.15 -0.87 4.48
N PHE A 67 3.98 -0.03 5.50
CA PHE A 67 3.20 1.19 5.39
C PHE A 67 3.80 2.17 4.38
N ILE A 68 5.11 2.44 4.48
CA ILE A 68 5.81 3.32 3.53
C ILE A 68 5.69 2.78 2.11
N TRP A 69 5.92 1.47 1.93
CA TRP A 69 5.84 0.84 0.62
C TRP A 69 4.42 0.88 0.05
N TYR A 70 3.41 0.59 0.88
CA TYR A 70 2.01 0.61 0.47
C TYR A 70 1.55 2.01 0.06
N VAL A 71 1.90 3.05 0.83
CA VAL A 71 1.56 4.44 0.51
C VAL A 71 2.23 4.87 -0.80
N GLY A 72 3.51 4.52 -1.00
CA GLY A 72 4.21 4.81 -2.25
C GLY A 72 3.54 4.15 -3.46
N LYS A 73 3.14 2.87 -3.32
CA LYS A 73 2.44 2.13 -4.39
C LYS A 73 1.05 2.67 -4.69
N ALA A 74 0.34 3.18 -3.67
CA ALA A 74 -0.95 3.82 -3.85
C ALA A 74 -0.82 5.13 -4.64
N ASN A 75 0.19 5.95 -4.33
CA ASN A 75 0.46 7.20 -5.04
C ASN A 75 0.86 6.98 -6.50
N GLU A 76 1.72 6.00 -6.80
CA GLU A 76 2.08 5.64 -8.20
C GLU A 76 0.84 5.34 -9.06
N ILE A 77 -0.20 4.75 -8.47
CA ILE A 77 -1.44 4.41 -9.17
C ILE A 77 -2.31 5.64 -9.40
N GLU A 78 -2.28 6.62 -8.50
CA GLU A 78 -2.97 7.90 -8.71
C GLU A 78 -2.24 8.74 -9.78
N ASP A 79 -0.90 8.73 -9.78
CA ASP A 79 -0.06 9.45 -10.74
C ASP A 79 -0.16 8.88 -12.17
N GLU A 80 -0.13 7.55 -12.35
CA GLU A 80 -0.37 6.88 -13.66
C GLU A 80 -1.70 7.31 -14.31
N ILE A 81 -2.69 7.66 -13.49
CA ILE A 81 -4.04 7.97 -13.93
C ILE A 81 -4.20 9.47 -14.20
N ALA A 82 -3.53 10.34 -13.42
CA ALA A 82 -3.48 11.77 -13.70
C ALA A 82 -2.92 12.06 -15.11
N GLU A 83 -1.86 11.34 -15.51
CA GLU A 83 -1.25 11.45 -16.84
C GLU A 83 -2.21 11.03 -17.98
N THR A 84 -3.14 10.12 -17.71
CA THR A 84 -4.15 9.68 -18.71
C THR A 84 -5.29 10.68 -18.88
N ILE A 85 -5.54 11.55 -17.89
CA ILE A 85 -6.62 12.56 -17.93
C ILE A 85 -6.13 13.89 -18.50
N GLU A 86 -4.82 14.15 -18.46
CA GLU A 86 -4.20 15.42 -18.89
C GLU A 86 -3.70 15.44 -20.34
N THR A 87 -4.09 14.50 -21.20
CA THR A 87 -4.06 14.76 -22.64
C THR A 87 -5.23 15.67 -22.99
N PRO A 88 -5.04 16.99 -23.18
CA PRO A 88 -6.08 17.77 -23.81
C PRO A 88 -6.33 17.13 -25.18
N GLU A 89 -7.60 16.75 -25.42
CA GLU A 89 -8.08 16.64 -26.80
C GLU A 89 -7.53 17.85 -27.57
N PRO A 90 -7.02 17.70 -28.81
CA PRO A 90 -6.66 18.84 -29.63
C PRO A 90 -7.94 19.61 -30.00
N MET A 91 -8.45 20.38 -29.05
CA MET A 91 -9.52 21.36 -29.14
C MET A 91 -9.01 22.62 -29.86
N ASP A 92 -8.23 22.44 -30.94
CA ASP A 92 -7.76 23.60 -31.72
C ASP A 92 -7.29 23.32 -33.15
N THR A 93 -7.64 22.18 -33.76
CA THR A 93 -7.33 21.93 -35.19
C THR A 93 -8.51 22.06 -36.13
N MET A 94 -9.75 22.08 -35.63
CA MET A 94 -10.94 22.29 -36.48
C MET A 94 -11.31 23.77 -36.64
N ASN A 95 -11.18 24.59 -35.59
CA ASN A 95 -11.56 26.01 -35.64
C ASN A 95 -10.54 26.88 -36.40
N THR A 96 -9.26 26.48 -36.41
CA THR A 96 -8.20 27.15 -37.18
C THR A 96 -8.22 26.83 -38.67
N MET A 97 -8.88 25.75 -39.11
CA MET A 97 -9.08 25.47 -40.54
C MET A 97 -10.29 26.23 -41.09
N GLU A 98 -11.41 26.31 -40.36
CA GLU A 98 -12.59 27.08 -40.79
C GLU A 98 -12.30 28.59 -40.87
N ALA A 99 -11.45 29.13 -39.98
CA ALA A 99 -11.05 30.54 -40.02
C ALA A 99 -10.12 30.90 -41.20
N ARG A 100 -9.47 29.91 -41.85
CA ARG A 100 -8.57 30.13 -43.00
C ARG A 100 -9.26 29.91 -44.34
N GLU A 101 -10.39 29.20 -44.37
CA GLU A 101 -11.21 29.04 -45.58
C GLU A 101 -12.29 30.14 -45.72
N GLY A 102 -12.52 30.92 -44.66
CA GLY A 102 -13.48 32.02 -44.62
C GLY A 102 -12.91 33.45 -44.72
N ALA A 103 -11.61 33.62 -44.98
CA ALA A 103 -10.93 34.93 -45.13
C ALA A 103 -10.25 35.05 -46.50
#